data_AF-A0A497DLV2-F1
#
_entry.id   AF-A0A497DLV2-F1
#
_cell.length_a   1.000
_cell.length_b   1.000
_cell.length_c   1.000
_cell.angle_alpha   90.00
_cell.angle_beta   90.00
_cell.angle_gamma   90.00
#
_symmetry.space_group_name_H-M   'P 1'
#
loop_
_entity.id
_entity.type
_entity.pdbx_description
1 polymer ?
#
loop_
_entity_poly.entity_id
_entity_poly.type
_entity_poly.pdbx_seq_one_letter_code
_entity_poly.pdbx_strand_id
1 'polypeptide(L)' 'MIQGFIFHKNYVIEGEGALVNAKGQETPLKAGDFALVNPNEKHQYRNKGDKPFKMICGVPKEFE' A
#
# COMPACT_ATOMS: atom_id res chain seq x y z
N MET A 1 -2.90 -11.09 11.65
CA MET A 1 -4.32 -10.74 11.47
C MET A 1 -4.74 -9.85 12.63
N ILE A 2 -4.59 -8.54 12.48
CA ILE A 2 -5.21 -7.53 13.36
C ILE A 2 -5.82 -6.49 12.41
N GLN A 3 -6.74 -6.93 11.55
CA GLN A 3 -7.51 -6.05 10.66
C GLN A 3 -8.75 -5.64 11.46
N GLY A 4 -8.64 -4.52 12.17
CA GLY A 4 -9.75 -3.94 12.93
C GLY A 4 -9.92 -2.44 12.71
N PHE A 5 -8.84 -1.65 12.78
CA PHE A 5 -8.96 -0.18 12.84
C PHE A 5 -7.78 0.61 12.22
N ILE A 6 -6.84 -0.07 11.56
CA ILE A 6 -5.61 0.56 11.05
C ILE A 6 -5.81 0.97 9.60
N PHE A 7 -5.72 2.28 9.33
CA PHE A 7 -5.56 2.79 7.97
C PHE A 7 -4.08 2.91 7.62
N HIS A 8 -3.74 2.83 6.34
CA HIS A 8 -2.37 3.05 5.87
C HIS A 8 -2.34 4.24 4.91
N LYS A 9 -1.40 5.16 5.14
CA LYS A 9 -1.08 6.26 4.23
C LYS A 9 0.27 5.96 3.60
N ASN A 10 0.27 5.64 2.31
CA ASN A 10 1.47 5.28 1.58
C ASN A 10 1.88 6.38 0.62
N TYR A 11 3.17 6.69 0.59
CA TYR A 11 3.81 7.53 -0.42
C TYR A 11 4.93 6.75 -1.09
N VAL A 12 4.84 6.58 -2.41
CA VAL A 12 5.80 5.79 -3.17
C VAL A 12 7.02 6.66 -3.50
N ILE A 13 8.21 6.19 -3.11
CA ILE A 13 9.47 6.92 -3.31
C ILE A 13 10.33 6.33 -4.42
N GLU A 14 10.10 5.07 -4.81
CA GLU A 14 10.86 4.41 -5.88
C GLU A 14 10.09 3.23 -6.49
N GLY A 15 10.29 3.01 -7.79
CA GLY A 15 9.82 1.82 -8.50
C GLY A 15 8.36 1.90 -8.98
N GLU A 16 7.91 0.78 -9.54
CA GLU A 16 6.57 0.59 -10.09
C GLU A 16 5.93 -0.66 -9.49
N GLY A 17 4.69 -0.53 -9.05
CA GLY A 17 3.97 -1.59 -8.38
C GLY A 17 2.47 -1.45 -8.54
N ALA A 18 1.73 -2.21 -7.73
CA ALA A 18 0.28 -2.11 -7.66
C ALA A 18 -0.22 -2.36 -6.24
N LEU A 19 -1.28 -1.65 -5.87
CA LEU A 19 -2.15 -1.98 -4.75
C LEU A 19 -3.20 -2.97 -5.24
N VAL A 20 -3.26 -4.14 -4.60
CA VAL A 20 -4.13 -5.25 -4.97
C VAL A 20 -5.21 -5.41 -3.91
N ASN A 21 -6.49 -5.31 -4.31
CA ASN A 21 -7.61 -5.46 -3.38
C ASN A 21 -8.01 -6.93 -3.16
N ALA A 22 -9.00 -7.16 -2.30
CA ALA A 22 -9.53 -8.50 -1.99
C ALA A 22 -10.02 -9.31 -3.21
N LYS A 23 -10.44 -8.63 -4.29
CA LYS A 23 -10.90 -9.25 -5.55
C LYS A 23 -9.75 -9.50 -6.53
N GLY A 24 -8.50 -9.19 -6.15
CA GLY A 24 -7.33 -9.29 -7.01
C GLY A 24 -7.22 -8.16 -8.04
N GLN A 25 -8.04 -7.11 -7.95
CA GLN A 25 -7.96 -5.98 -8.86
C GLN A 25 -6.76 -5.11 -8.50
N GLU A 26 -6.00 -4.70 -9.51
CA GLU A 26 -4.77 -3.93 -9.36
C GLU A 26 -5.03 -2.43 -9.61
N THR A 27 -4.59 -1.58 -8.69
CA THR A 27 -4.44 -0.14 -8.89
C THR A 27 -2.95 0.14 -9.06
N PRO A 28 -2.48 0.60 -10.24
CA PRO A 28 -1.08 0.89 -10.48
C PRO A 28 -0.55 1.99 -9.54
N LEU A 29 0.71 1.85 -9.13
CA LEU A 29 1.43 2.80 -8.29
C LEU A 29 2.85 3.00 -8.82
N LYS A 30 3.34 4.24 -8.80
CA LYS A 30 4.71 4.61 -9.16
C LYS A 30 5.24 5.72 -8.26
N ALA A 31 6.54 5.99 -8.33
CA ALA A 31 7.17 7.08 -7.56
C ALA A 31 6.40 8.40 -7.72
N GLY A 32 6.10 9.04 -6.58
CA GLY A 32 5.28 10.25 -6.50
C GLY A 32 3.80 10.00 -6.20
N ASP A 33 3.31 8.77 -6.31
CA ASP A 33 1.91 8.45 -6.02
C ASP A 33 1.63 8.32 -4.52
N PHE A 34 0.40 8.64 -4.14
CA PHE A 34 -0.17 8.37 -2.82
C PHE A 34 -1.20 7.24 -2.91
N ALA A 35 -1.21 6.37 -1.91
CA ALA A 35 -2.28 5.40 -1.70
C ALA A 35 -2.81 5.50 -0.28
N LEU A 36 -4.14 5.48 -0.16
CA LEU A 36 -4.84 5.37 1.12
C LEU A 36 -5.53 4.01 1.16
N VAL A 37 -5.22 3.23 2.19
CA VAL A 37 -5.91 1.99 2.47
C VAL A 37 -6.79 2.19 3.68
N ASN A 38 -8.10 1.98 3.50
CA ASN A 38 -9.05 2.19 4.58
C ASN A 38 -8.96 1.07 5.63
N PRO A 39 -9.42 1.32 6.87
CA PRO A 39 -9.52 0.28 7.88
C PRO A 39 -10.31 -0.92 7.35
N ASN A 40 -9.87 -2.13 7.70
CA ASN A 40 -10.49 -3.40 7.32
C ASN A 40 -10.47 -3.72 5.82
N GLU A 41 -9.87 -2.86 4.99
CA GLU A 41 -9.67 -3.16 3.59
C GLU A 41 -8.57 -4.23 3.46
N LYS A 42 -8.93 -5.40 2.94
CA LYS A 42 -7.93 -6.44 2.62
C LYS A 42 -7.17 -6.01 1.38
N HIS A 43 -5.85 -5.89 1.53
CA HIS A 43 -4.96 -5.34 0.51
C HIS A 43 -3.61 -6.06 0.49
N GLN A 44 -2.90 -5.93 -0.62
CA GLN A 44 -1.51 -6.38 -0.80
C GLN A 44 -0.78 -5.42 -1.75
N TYR A 45 0.51 -5.24 -1.55
CA TYR A 45 1.39 -4.52 -2.49
C TYR A 45 2.16 -5.51 -3.35
N ARG A 46 2.17 -5.29 -4.66
CA ARG A 46 2.89 -6.10 -5.65
C ARG A 46 3.92 -5.25 -6.38
N ASN A 47 5.19 -5.68 -6.36
CA ASN A 47 6.20 -5.10 -7.24
C ASN A 47 5.94 -5.58 -8.68
N LYS A 48 5.91 -4.65 -9.64
CA LYS A 48 5.64 -4.91 -11.06
C LYS A 48 6.81 -4.51 -11.96
N GLY A 49 7.86 -3.92 -11.38
CA GLY A 49 9.07 -3.53 -12.10
C GLY A 49 10.23 -4.49 -11.89
N ASP A 50 11.38 -4.11 -12.46
CA ASP A 50 12.67 -4.77 -12.36
C ASP A 50 13.55 -4.26 -11.20
N LYS A 51 13.09 -3.20 -10.52
CA LYS A 51 13.76 -2.54 -9.39
C LYS A 51 12.94 -2.68 -8.11
N PRO A 52 13.53 -2.42 -6.92
CA PRO A 52 12.77 -2.39 -5.69
C PRO A 52 11.62 -1.38 -5.72
N PHE A 53 10.43 -1.82 -5.33
CA PHE A 53 9.27 -0.95 -5.10
C PHE A 53 9.31 -0.46 -3.64
N LYS A 54 9.67 0.81 -3.43
CA LYS A 54 9.85 1.41 -2.11
C LYS A 54 8.77 2.44 -1.84
N MET A 55 8.24 2.40 -0.63
CA MET A 55 7.25 3.36 -0.15
C MET A 55 7.47 3.66 1.33
N ILE A 56 7.06 4.85 1.75
CA ILE A 56 6.88 5.18 3.15
C ILE A 56 5.46 4.74 3.52
N CYS A 57 5.31 4.00 4.61
CA CYS A 57 4.02 3.56 5.15
C CYS A 57 3.76 4.25 6.48
N GLY A 58 2.82 5.20 6.49
CA GLY A 58 2.33 5.80 7.71
C GLY A 58 1.16 5.01 8.27
N VAL A 59 1.30 4.57 9.52
CA VAL A 59 0.23 4.01 10.36
C VAL A 59 0.07 4.88 11.60
N PRO A 60 -1.13 4.95 12.22
CA PRO A 60 -1.28 5.64 13.50
C PRO A 60 -0.42 4.97 14.57
N LYS A 61 0.16 5.78 15.46
CA LYS A 61 1.10 5.34 16.50
C LYS A 61 0.47 4.35 17.48
N GLU A 62 -0.83 4.42 17.69
CA GLU A 62 -1.57 3.53 18.58
C GLU A 62 -1.58 2.08 18.10
N PHE A 63 -1.12 1.82 16.87
CA PHE A 63 -1.12 0.52 16.22
C PHE A 63 0.22 0.14 15.57
N GLU A 64 1.30 0.86 15.92
CA GLU A 64 2.68 0.43 15.63
C GLU A 64 3.04 -0.78 16.50
#